data_AF-L0NGH0-F1
#
_entry.id   AF-L0NGH0-F1
#
_cell.length_a   1.000
_cell.length_b   1.000
_cell.length_c   1.000
_cell.angle_alpha   90.00
_cell.angle_beta   90.00
_cell.angle_gamma   90.00
#
_symmetry.space_group_name_H-M   'P 1'
#
loop_
_entity.id
_entity.type
_entity.pdbx_description
1 polymer ?
#
loop_
_entity_poly.entity_id
_entity_poly.type
_entity_poly.pdbx_seq_one_letter_code
_entity_poly.pdbx_strand_id
1 'polypeptide(L)'
;MQVKMVQHAVGQGGLFSGELRTQRTSWRWVYDCGSNQRDALRREIKITASCGDIDMLFLSHLDSDHVSGVDELLCQVRVREVVLPYLNESMVLAIMAREASSGALSGMFIEATNDLASWFGSRGVETITFLGGSDDDGGEGPILPIDLSDDGDEDGYVPEWTQPPRLMTELVADPNRVQGRSDRVAAMQQVVAGATIQLMTPKGAINWALIPYVHLPGTKLMRAFERALEDEFGTPLDKKAIMANAKDPHVRDKLRDCYDALWLDHNLVTMTLYCGPLASKRGKVSLSRYHFHDSWEQAIGGWMLTGDACWFPRGTEPVRRIISIEN
;
A
#
# COMPACT_ATOMS: atom_id res chain seq x y z
N MET A 1 3.19 -21.63 14.99
CA MET A 1 2.91 -20.26 14.46
C MET A 1 1.47 -19.82 14.74
N GLN A 2 1.26 -18.55 15.08
CA GLN A 2 -0.05 -17.90 15.20
C GLN A 2 -0.11 -16.68 14.28
N VAL A 3 -1.19 -16.53 13.52
CA VAL A 3 -1.45 -15.31 12.75
C VAL A 3 -2.70 -14.63 13.30
N LYS A 4 -2.59 -13.33 13.56
CA LYS A 4 -3.68 -12.45 13.96
C LYS A 4 -3.84 -11.39 12.89
N MET A 5 -5.07 -11.16 12.48
CA MET A 5 -5.45 -10.14 11.49
C MET A 5 -6.63 -9.35 12.04
N VAL A 6 -6.60 -8.04 11.87
CA VAL A 6 -7.60 -7.11 12.42
C VAL A 6 -7.96 -6.09 11.35
N GLN A 7 -9.23 -6.09 10.94
CA GLN A 7 -9.84 -4.96 10.26
C GLN A 7 -10.26 -3.93 11.31
N HIS A 8 -9.70 -2.73 11.24
CA HIS A 8 -10.00 -1.67 12.20
C HIS A 8 -11.25 -0.91 11.78
N ALA A 9 -12.09 -0.56 12.76
CA ALA A 9 -13.37 0.11 12.54
C ALA A 9 -13.18 1.62 12.35
N VAL A 10 -12.50 2.00 11.26
CA VAL A 10 -12.21 3.41 10.94
C VAL A 10 -13.32 4.09 10.14
N GLY A 11 -14.24 3.33 9.53
CA GLY A 11 -15.32 3.88 8.71
C GLY A 11 -14.98 3.86 7.21
N GLN A 12 -15.33 4.92 6.48
CA GLN A 12 -14.93 5.07 5.07
C GLN A 12 -13.42 5.32 5.00
N GLY A 13 -12.71 4.51 4.22
CA GLY A 13 -11.25 4.43 4.15
C GLY A 13 -10.76 3.03 4.51
N GLY A 14 -9.52 2.92 4.97
CA GLY A 14 -8.88 1.65 5.27
C GLY A 14 -7.85 1.71 6.40
N LEU A 15 -7.93 0.76 7.32
CA LEU A 15 -6.84 0.42 8.24
C LEU A 15 -6.96 -1.07 8.59
N PHE A 16 -5.99 -1.83 8.14
CA PHE A 16 -5.86 -3.25 8.48
C PHE A 16 -4.51 -3.49 9.12
N SER A 17 -4.47 -4.34 10.17
CA SER A 17 -3.20 -4.79 10.75
C SER A 17 -3.13 -6.30 10.82
N GLY A 18 -1.91 -6.81 10.63
CA GLY A 18 -1.60 -8.22 10.80
C GLY A 18 -0.37 -8.42 11.64
N GLU A 19 -0.35 -9.55 12.35
CA GLU A 19 0.76 -9.99 13.17
C GLU A 19 0.92 -11.50 12.98
N LEU A 20 2.12 -11.90 12.59
CA LEU A 20 2.55 -13.29 12.62
C LEU A 20 3.50 -13.46 13.80
N ARG A 21 3.07 -14.29 14.75
CA ARG A 21 3.77 -14.50 16.01
C ARG A 21 4.18 -15.96 16.18
N THR A 22 5.40 -16.16 16.64
CA THR A 22 5.91 -17.46 17.08
C THR A 22 6.52 -17.34 18.46
N GLN A 23 7.19 -18.39 18.93
CA GLN A 23 7.73 -18.41 20.29
C GLN A 23 8.81 -17.35 20.51
N ARG A 24 9.54 -16.95 19.45
CA ARG A 24 10.74 -16.09 19.55
C ARG A 24 10.61 -14.75 18.83
N THR A 25 9.77 -14.66 17.80
CA THR A 25 9.67 -13.47 16.95
C THR A 25 8.22 -13.12 16.66
N SER A 26 7.97 -11.83 16.49
CA SER A 26 6.73 -11.30 15.93
C SER A 26 7.09 -10.48 14.69
N TRP A 27 6.29 -10.60 13.65
CA TRP A 27 6.40 -9.82 12.43
C TRP A 27 5.06 -9.16 12.13
N ARG A 28 5.06 -7.83 11.97
CA ARG A 28 3.85 -7.02 11.93
C ARG A 28 3.76 -6.19 10.67
N TRP A 29 2.57 -6.14 10.10
CA TRP A 29 2.29 -5.32 8.94
C TRP A 29 0.99 -4.53 9.10
N VAL A 30 0.91 -3.43 8.37
CA VAL A 30 -0.29 -2.61 8.23
C VAL A 30 -0.58 -2.45 6.74
N TYR A 31 -1.85 -2.45 6.38
CA TYR A 31 -2.31 -2.13 5.03
C TYR A 31 -3.30 -0.97 5.14
N ASP A 32 -2.95 0.14 4.49
CA ASP A 32 -3.56 1.46 4.58
C ASP A 32 -3.65 2.04 6.01
N CYS A 33 -3.82 3.35 6.09
CA CYS A 33 -4.01 4.06 7.34
C CYS A 33 -4.73 5.39 7.07
N GLY A 34 -6.01 5.32 6.75
CA GLY A 34 -6.79 6.50 6.40
C GLY A 34 -8.27 6.33 6.69
N SER A 35 -8.93 7.48 6.87
CA SER A 35 -10.38 7.55 6.91
C SER A 35 -10.88 8.99 6.85
N ASN A 36 -12.10 9.16 6.33
CA ASN A 36 -12.87 10.40 6.47
C ASN A 36 -13.39 10.64 7.91
N GLN A 37 -13.29 9.65 8.81
CA GLN A 37 -13.75 9.72 10.20
C GLN A 37 -12.56 9.81 11.16
N ARG A 38 -12.01 11.02 11.29
CA ARG A 38 -10.75 11.27 12.02
C ARG A 38 -10.73 10.71 13.44
N ASP A 39 -11.79 10.88 14.23
CA ASP A 39 -11.78 10.41 15.62
C ASP A 39 -11.76 8.88 15.74
N ALA A 40 -12.40 8.18 14.80
CA ALA A 40 -12.33 6.72 14.72
C ALA A 40 -10.92 6.28 14.32
N LEU A 41 -10.38 6.87 13.26
CA LEU A 41 -9.01 6.61 12.79
C LEU A 41 -7.96 6.80 13.89
N ARG A 42 -7.98 7.94 14.61
CA ARG A 42 -7.03 8.21 15.70
C ARG A 42 -7.08 7.18 16.82
N ARG A 43 -8.27 6.70 17.17
CA ARG A 43 -8.45 5.66 18.18
C ARG A 43 -7.81 4.36 17.72
N GLU A 44 -8.07 3.96 16.49
CA GLU A 44 -7.55 2.72 15.92
C GLU A 44 -6.03 2.78 15.68
N ILE A 45 -5.49 3.93 15.27
CA ILE A 45 -4.04 4.15 15.18
C ILE A 45 -3.37 3.92 16.53
N LYS A 46 -3.92 4.47 17.62
CA LYS A 46 -3.37 4.27 18.97
C LYS A 46 -3.35 2.79 19.36
N ILE A 47 -4.41 2.05 19.03
CA ILE A 47 -4.49 0.61 19.27
C ILE A 47 -3.41 -0.12 18.47
N THR A 48 -3.28 0.17 17.17
CA THR A 48 -2.29 -0.44 16.28
C THR A 48 -0.86 -0.13 16.72
N ALA A 49 -0.57 1.12 17.07
CA ALA A 49 0.74 1.56 17.56
C ALA A 49 1.11 0.92 18.91
N SER A 50 0.13 0.72 19.81
CA SER A 50 0.36 0.10 21.12
C SER A 50 0.82 -1.37 21.05
N CYS A 51 0.63 -2.03 19.90
CA CYS A 51 1.04 -3.42 19.69
C CYS A 51 2.54 -3.58 19.33
N GLY A 52 3.32 -2.50 19.28
CA GLY A 52 4.78 -2.53 19.04
C GLY A 52 5.19 -1.91 17.70
N ASP A 53 6.42 -2.17 17.24
CA ASP A 53 6.93 -1.70 15.93
C ASP A 53 6.20 -2.41 14.76
N ILE A 54 6.22 -1.77 13.59
CA ILE A 54 5.64 -2.28 12.34
C ILE A 54 6.79 -2.56 11.36
N ASP A 55 6.87 -3.78 10.86
CA ASP A 55 7.89 -4.17 9.90
C ASP A 55 7.58 -3.64 8.49
N MET A 56 6.32 -3.71 8.07
CA MET A 56 5.89 -3.26 6.74
C MET A 56 4.57 -2.49 6.77
N LEU A 57 4.53 -1.34 6.13
CA LEU A 57 3.32 -0.58 5.83
C LEU A 57 3.06 -0.60 4.33
N PHE A 58 1.99 -1.25 3.91
CA PHE A 58 1.51 -1.24 2.53
C PHE A 58 0.52 -0.10 2.37
N LEU A 59 0.71 0.73 1.35
CA LEU A 59 -0.25 1.77 0.98
C LEU A 59 -0.79 1.42 -0.40
N SER A 60 -2.08 1.08 -0.45
CA SER A 60 -2.78 0.63 -1.64
C SER A 60 -2.73 1.69 -2.75
N HIS A 61 -2.92 2.94 -2.34
CA HIS A 61 -2.77 4.14 -3.13
C HIS A 61 -2.57 5.34 -2.19
N LEU A 62 -2.48 6.52 -2.78
CA LEU A 62 -2.07 7.74 -2.09
C LEU A 62 -3.24 8.72 -1.83
N ASP A 63 -4.48 8.27 -1.99
CA ASP A 63 -5.64 9.12 -1.74
C ASP A 63 -5.85 9.38 -0.24
N SER A 64 -6.42 10.54 0.09
CA SER A 64 -6.48 11.04 1.47
C SER A 64 -7.18 10.09 2.43
N ASP A 65 -8.26 9.44 2.01
CA ASP A 65 -9.01 8.50 2.84
C ASP A 65 -8.30 7.16 3.07
N HIS A 66 -7.14 6.93 2.47
CA HIS A 66 -6.28 5.77 2.71
C HIS A 66 -4.94 6.12 3.38
N VAL A 67 -4.47 7.37 3.26
CA VAL A 67 -3.17 7.79 3.82
C VAL A 67 -3.24 8.90 4.87
N SER A 68 -4.42 9.46 5.15
CA SER A 68 -4.59 10.60 6.08
C SER A 68 -4.08 10.35 7.51
N GLY A 69 -3.98 9.10 7.93
CA GLY A 69 -3.47 8.68 9.24
C GLY A 69 -2.00 8.26 9.25
N VAL A 70 -1.31 8.20 8.10
CA VAL A 70 0.08 7.72 8.01
C VAL A 70 1.03 8.59 8.84
N ASP A 71 0.90 9.92 8.76
CA ASP A 71 1.70 10.85 9.56
C ASP A 71 1.51 10.60 11.08
N GLU A 72 0.27 10.44 11.52
CA GLU A 72 -0.07 10.19 12.92
C GLU A 72 0.38 8.80 13.40
N LEU A 73 0.36 7.79 12.53
CA LEU A 73 0.91 6.45 12.80
C LEU A 73 2.44 6.52 12.97
N LEU A 74 3.15 7.14 12.03
CA LEU A 74 4.62 7.25 12.07
C LEU A 74 5.13 8.08 13.25
N CYS A 75 4.33 9.00 13.79
CA CYS A 75 4.65 9.70 15.03
C CYS A 75 4.55 8.84 16.30
N GLN A 76 3.81 7.72 16.26
CA GLN A 76 3.51 6.90 17.43
C GLN A 76 4.28 5.58 17.47
N VAL A 77 4.67 5.07 16.30
CA VAL A 77 5.31 3.77 16.15
C VAL A 77 6.33 3.80 15.01
N ARG A 78 7.44 3.08 15.19
CA ARG A 78 8.41 2.90 14.12
C ARG A 78 7.84 1.97 13.06
N VAL A 79 7.88 2.43 11.81
CA VAL A 79 7.64 1.62 10.62
C VAL A 79 8.98 1.42 9.92
N ARG A 80 9.39 0.18 9.67
CA ARG A 80 10.69 -0.11 9.05
C ARG A 80 10.67 0.12 7.54
N GLU A 81 9.71 -0.49 6.85
CA GLU A 81 9.58 -0.43 5.39
C GLU A 81 8.18 0.03 4.98
N VAL A 82 8.11 0.90 3.97
CA VAL A 82 6.86 1.32 3.32
C VAL A 82 6.83 0.75 1.91
N VAL A 83 5.73 0.11 1.54
CA VAL A 83 5.51 -0.49 0.23
C VAL A 83 4.44 0.31 -0.51
N LEU A 84 4.80 0.80 -1.70
CA LEU A 84 3.95 1.63 -2.56
C LEU A 84 3.85 1.00 -3.96
N PRO A 85 2.73 1.18 -4.68
CA PRO A 85 2.72 0.96 -6.12
C PRO A 85 3.74 1.91 -6.79
N TYR A 86 4.34 1.49 -7.91
CA TYR A 86 5.25 2.35 -8.67
C TYR A 86 4.49 3.56 -9.23
N LEU A 87 4.98 4.76 -8.91
CA LEU A 87 4.37 6.02 -9.32
C LEU A 87 5.32 6.77 -10.25
N ASN A 88 4.98 6.84 -11.54
CA ASN A 88 5.63 7.79 -12.44
C ASN A 88 5.01 9.19 -12.28
N GLU A 89 5.62 10.21 -12.89
CA GLU A 89 5.15 11.60 -12.79
C GLU A 89 3.69 11.77 -13.22
N SER A 90 3.24 11.04 -14.26
CA SER A 90 1.85 11.10 -14.73
C SER A 90 0.87 10.53 -13.69
N MET A 91 1.24 9.45 -13.01
CA MET A 91 0.42 8.85 -11.95
C MET A 91 0.35 9.77 -10.72
N VAL A 92 1.45 10.39 -10.33
CA VAL A 92 1.45 11.38 -9.22
C VAL A 92 0.52 12.55 -9.55
N LEU A 93 0.60 13.09 -10.78
CA LEU A 93 -0.31 14.15 -11.22
C LEU A 93 -1.77 13.71 -11.25
N ALA A 94 -2.05 12.46 -11.67
CA ALA A 94 -3.40 11.91 -11.66
C ALA A 94 -3.98 11.83 -10.24
N ILE A 95 -3.16 11.40 -9.25
CA ILE A 95 -3.55 11.38 -7.84
C ILE A 95 -3.77 12.81 -7.34
N MET A 96 -2.87 13.75 -7.64
CA MET A 96 -3.05 15.16 -7.26
C MET A 96 -4.33 15.76 -7.85
N ALA A 97 -4.66 15.43 -9.10
CA ALA A 97 -5.87 15.88 -9.78
C ALA A 97 -7.14 15.33 -9.11
N ARG A 98 -7.15 14.04 -8.75
CA ARG A 98 -8.24 13.42 -7.97
C ARG A 98 -8.43 14.13 -6.63
N GLU A 99 -7.35 14.30 -5.89
CA GLU A 99 -7.34 14.92 -4.57
C GLU A 99 -7.76 16.40 -4.62
N ALA A 100 -7.39 17.12 -5.69
CA ALA A 100 -7.86 18.48 -5.93
C ALA A 100 -9.37 18.51 -6.20
N SER A 101 -9.88 17.54 -6.96
CA SER A 101 -11.31 17.41 -7.27
C SER A 101 -12.16 17.04 -6.04
N SER A 102 -11.67 16.13 -5.20
CA SER A 102 -12.33 15.77 -3.94
C SER A 102 -12.22 16.83 -2.85
N GLY A 103 -11.39 17.87 -3.06
CA GLY A 103 -11.07 18.88 -2.06
C GLY A 103 -10.19 18.34 -0.91
N ALA A 104 -9.63 17.14 -1.05
CA ALA A 104 -8.84 16.46 -0.02
C ALA A 104 -7.32 16.73 -0.13
N LEU A 105 -6.87 17.40 -1.19
CA LEU A 105 -5.46 17.72 -1.44
C LEU A 105 -4.82 18.54 -0.32
N SER A 106 -4.16 17.83 0.60
CA SER A 106 -3.51 18.43 1.76
C SER A 106 -2.10 18.92 1.43
N GLY A 107 -1.63 19.94 2.15
CA GLY A 107 -0.24 20.43 2.01
C GLY A 107 0.80 19.36 2.37
N MET A 108 0.46 18.49 3.34
CA MET A 108 1.28 17.35 3.75
C MET A 108 1.42 16.36 2.60
N PHE A 109 0.31 16.05 1.92
CA PHE A 109 0.31 15.14 0.78
C PHE A 109 1.23 15.63 -0.34
N ILE A 110 1.10 16.92 -0.71
CA ILE A 110 1.96 17.54 -1.73
C ILE A 110 3.44 17.48 -1.33
N GLU A 111 3.75 17.76 -0.06
CA GLU A 111 5.12 17.67 0.47
C GLU A 111 5.67 16.24 0.38
N ALA A 112 4.87 15.24 0.75
CA ALA A 112 5.24 13.84 0.67
C ALA A 112 5.48 13.42 -0.79
N THR A 113 4.60 13.78 -1.72
CA THR A 113 4.76 13.41 -3.14
C THR A 113 5.95 14.08 -3.82
N ASN A 114 6.37 15.27 -3.34
CA ASN A 114 7.52 15.98 -3.90
C ASN A 114 8.86 15.36 -3.45
N ASP A 115 8.94 14.85 -2.22
CA ASP A 115 10.14 14.17 -1.69
C ASP A 115 9.75 13.06 -0.71
N LEU A 116 9.34 11.91 -1.25
CA LEU A 116 8.92 10.74 -0.46
C LEU A 116 10.06 10.26 0.45
N ALA A 117 11.30 10.25 -0.05
CA ALA A 117 12.46 9.72 0.65
C ALA A 117 12.75 10.50 1.93
N SER A 118 12.77 11.83 1.86
CA SER A 118 12.97 12.68 3.03
C SER A 118 11.72 12.70 3.92
N TRP A 119 10.52 12.70 3.33
CA TRP A 119 9.28 12.74 4.11
C TRP A 119 9.14 11.51 5.01
N PHE A 120 9.33 10.31 4.48
CA PHE A 120 9.30 9.06 5.24
C PHE A 120 10.55 8.88 6.12
N GLY A 121 11.74 9.20 5.58
CA GLY A 121 13.00 9.07 6.30
C GLY A 121 13.08 9.94 7.56
N SER A 122 12.61 11.18 7.48
CA SER A 122 12.55 12.10 8.64
C SER A 122 11.62 11.60 9.75
N ARG A 123 10.72 10.65 9.44
CA ARG A 123 9.78 9.99 10.35
C ARG A 123 10.23 8.60 10.80
N GLY A 124 11.46 8.21 10.46
CA GLY A 124 12.07 6.97 10.95
C GLY A 124 11.83 5.74 10.06
N VAL A 125 11.22 5.90 8.89
CA VAL A 125 11.18 4.84 7.88
C VAL A 125 12.56 4.64 7.29
N GLU A 126 12.99 3.39 7.17
CA GLU A 126 14.32 3.04 6.66
C GLU A 126 14.30 2.87 5.15
N THR A 127 13.25 2.24 4.63
CA THR A 127 13.16 1.83 3.23
C THR A 127 11.78 2.12 2.66
N ILE A 128 11.75 2.60 1.41
CA ILE A 128 10.56 2.70 0.58
C ILE A 128 10.74 1.76 -0.60
N THR A 129 9.78 0.84 -0.77
CA THR A 129 9.77 -0.16 -1.83
C THR A 129 8.66 0.14 -2.82
N PHE A 130 9.02 0.37 -4.08
CA PHE A 130 8.08 0.56 -5.18
C PHE A 130 7.83 -0.76 -5.89
N LEU A 131 6.56 -1.07 -6.13
CA LEU A 131 6.14 -2.26 -6.84
C LEU A 131 5.78 -1.94 -8.28
N GLY A 132 6.47 -2.58 -9.23
CA GLY A 132 6.06 -2.53 -10.63
C GLY A 132 4.67 -3.14 -10.82
N GLY A 133 3.86 -2.52 -11.69
CA GLY A 133 2.64 -3.16 -12.20
C GLY A 133 2.91 -3.94 -13.48
N SER A 134 2.01 -4.88 -13.82
CA SER A 134 1.98 -5.51 -15.14
C SER A 134 0.85 -4.90 -15.96
N ASP A 135 1.13 -4.49 -17.19
CA ASP A 135 0.13 -3.96 -18.14
C ASP A 135 -0.87 -5.02 -18.63
N ASP A 136 -0.66 -6.29 -18.28
CA ASP A 136 -1.49 -7.42 -18.73
C ASP A 136 -2.53 -7.78 -17.66
N ASP A 137 -3.80 -7.83 -18.06
CA ASP A 137 -4.97 -8.32 -17.30
C ASP A 137 -4.86 -9.81 -16.87
N GLY A 138 -3.65 -10.38 -16.93
CA GLY A 138 -3.30 -11.77 -16.66
C GLY A 138 -1.79 -11.98 -16.60
N GLY A 139 -1.05 -11.06 -15.97
CA GLY A 139 0.39 -11.20 -15.74
C GLY A 139 0.76 -12.59 -15.17
N GLU A 140 2.02 -13.01 -15.38
CA GLU A 140 2.52 -14.25 -14.77
C GLU A 140 2.16 -14.25 -13.27
N GLY A 141 1.46 -15.30 -12.84
CA GLY A 141 0.97 -15.40 -11.47
C GLY A 141 2.09 -15.22 -10.44
N PRO A 142 1.75 -15.02 -9.16
CA PRO A 142 2.74 -14.73 -8.14
C PRO A 142 3.87 -15.76 -8.16
N ILE A 143 5.10 -15.29 -8.02
CA ILE A 143 6.26 -16.19 -7.93
C ILE A 143 6.23 -16.83 -6.54
N LEU A 144 5.82 -18.10 -6.49
CA LEU A 144 5.70 -18.91 -5.28
C LEU A 144 6.93 -19.82 -5.11
N PRO A 145 7.29 -20.18 -3.85
CA PRO A 145 8.43 -21.05 -3.60
C PRO A 145 8.06 -22.51 -3.94
N ILE A 146 9.06 -23.29 -4.32
CA ILE A 146 8.88 -24.70 -4.72
C ILE A 146 8.78 -25.62 -3.49
N ASP A 147 9.43 -25.26 -2.36
CA ASP A 147 9.47 -26.04 -1.12
C ASP A 147 8.96 -25.23 0.08
N LEU A 148 7.78 -25.60 0.60
CA LEU A 148 7.19 -25.02 1.82
C LEU A 148 7.55 -25.87 3.04
N SER A 149 8.09 -25.25 4.09
CA SER A 149 8.34 -25.93 5.37
C SER A 149 7.09 -25.91 6.27
N ASP A 150 6.86 -27.01 6.98
CA ASP A 150 5.80 -27.14 8.00
C ASP A 150 6.25 -26.70 9.40
N ASP A 151 7.56 -26.59 9.61
CA ASP A 151 8.16 -26.40 10.92
C ASP A 151 8.36 -24.91 11.24
N GLY A 152 7.26 -24.24 11.62
CA GLY A 152 7.27 -22.87 12.11
C GLY A 152 7.71 -22.72 13.58
N ASP A 153 8.65 -23.53 14.06
CA ASP A 153 8.87 -23.68 15.51
C ASP A 153 10.24 -23.30 16.08
N GLU A 154 11.31 -23.08 15.30
CA GLU A 154 12.64 -22.95 15.95
C GLU A 154 13.49 -21.72 15.67
N ASP A 155 13.30 -20.98 14.59
CA ASP A 155 14.19 -19.85 14.26
C ASP A 155 13.41 -18.64 13.78
N GLY A 156 13.91 -17.45 14.13
CA GLY A 156 13.28 -16.18 13.76
C GLY A 156 13.10 -16.07 12.26
N TYR A 157 11.96 -15.53 11.83
CA TYR A 157 11.68 -15.36 10.40
C TYR A 157 12.35 -14.12 9.86
N VAL A 158 12.80 -14.23 8.62
CA VAL A 158 13.22 -13.08 7.82
C VAL A 158 12.18 -12.90 6.70
N PRO A 159 11.48 -11.76 6.63
CA PRO A 159 10.69 -11.43 5.47
C PRO A 159 11.64 -11.20 4.29
N GLU A 160 11.44 -11.94 3.21
CA GLU A 160 12.25 -11.81 2.00
C GLU A 160 11.33 -11.64 0.79
N TRP A 161 11.70 -10.68 -0.07
CA TRP A 161 11.14 -10.58 -1.40
C TRP A 161 11.66 -11.75 -2.24
N THR A 162 10.76 -12.46 -2.94
CA THR A 162 11.17 -13.56 -3.84
C THR A 162 12.05 -13.12 -4.99
N GLN A 163 12.05 -11.83 -5.29
CA GLN A 163 12.93 -11.19 -6.25
C GLN A 163 13.70 -10.10 -5.52
N PRO A 164 15.04 -10.04 -5.68
CA PRO A 164 15.85 -9.06 -4.98
C PRO A 164 15.45 -7.64 -5.41
N PRO A 165 15.17 -6.74 -4.46
CA PRO A 165 14.92 -5.34 -4.78
C PRO A 165 16.12 -4.70 -5.47
N ARG A 166 15.85 -3.79 -6.41
CA ARG A 166 16.86 -2.96 -7.07
C ARG A 166 16.88 -1.58 -6.45
N LEU A 167 18.05 -1.12 -5.99
CA LEU A 167 18.20 0.22 -5.42
C LEU A 167 17.89 1.29 -6.48
N MET A 168 17.09 2.29 -6.11
CA MET A 168 16.79 3.45 -6.94
C MET A 168 17.73 4.60 -6.53
N THR A 169 18.75 4.84 -7.34
CA THR A 169 19.74 5.92 -7.09
C THR A 169 19.31 7.30 -7.58
N GLU A 170 18.22 7.41 -8.35
CA GLU A 170 17.86 8.64 -9.09
C GLU A 170 16.78 9.51 -8.45
N LEU A 171 16.11 9.05 -7.39
CA LEU A 171 15.04 9.81 -6.70
C LEU A 171 15.55 10.61 -5.50
N VAL A 172 16.87 10.84 -5.42
CA VAL A 172 17.51 11.46 -4.25
C VAL A 172 17.60 12.97 -4.40
N ALA A 173 16.82 13.64 -3.54
CA ALA A 173 16.97 14.99 -3.00
C ALA A 173 16.79 16.18 -3.96
N ASP A 174 15.80 17.01 -3.64
CA ASP A 174 15.74 18.40 -4.07
C ASP A 174 17.06 19.13 -3.70
N PRO A 175 17.78 19.74 -4.66
CA PRO A 175 18.97 20.53 -4.39
C PRO A 175 18.70 21.77 -3.52
N ASN A 176 17.45 22.19 -3.34
CA ASN A 176 17.04 23.33 -2.51
C ASN A 176 16.61 22.93 -1.08
N ARG A 177 17.37 22.04 -0.44
CA ARG A 177 17.19 21.65 0.97
C ARG A 177 17.05 22.88 1.88
N VAL A 178 15.86 23.07 2.46
CA VAL A 178 15.69 23.93 3.63
C VAL A 178 16.07 23.13 4.87
N GLN A 179 17.21 23.48 5.46
CA GLN A 179 17.76 22.89 6.67
C GLN A 179 16.81 23.10 7.85
N GLY A 180 16.11 22.05 8.30
CA GLY A 180 15.17 22.20 9.43
C GLY A 180 14.53 20.96 10.04
N ARG A 181 14.56 19.77 9.41
CA ARG A 181 14.03 18.53 10.00
C ARG A 181 14.94 17.36 9.63
N SER A 182 15.38 16.60 10.64
CA SER A 182 16.07 15.29 10.59
C SER A 182 16.72 14.90 9.25
N ASP A 183 18.06 14.81 9.20
CA ASP A 183 18.84 14.45 8.00
C ASP A 183 18.63 13.02 7.47
N ARG A 184 17.71 12.24 8.06
CA ARG A 184 17.44 10.86 7.65
C ARG A 184 16.61 10.84 6.36
N VAL A 185 17.13 10.16 5.36
CA VAL A 185 16.48 9.91 4.07
C VAL A 185 16.27 8.39 3.97
N ALA A 186 15.06 7.97 3.65
CA ALA A 186 14.76 6.55 3.46
C ALA A 186 15.42 6.04 2.17
N ALA A 187 15.98 4.83 2.20
CA ALA A 187 16.48 4.17 1.01
C ALA A 187 15.31 3.83 0.08
N MET A 188 15.45 4.09 -1.22
CA MET A 188 14.42 3.77 -2.20
C MET A 188 14.86 2.55 -3.02
N GLN A 189 13.96 1.60 -3.17
CA GLN A 189 14.17 0.41 -3.97
C GLN A 189 12.93 0.06 -4.79
N GLN A 190 13.11 -0.72 -5.84
CA GLN A 190 12.04 -1.19 -6.70
C GLN A 190 12.06 -2.71 -6.79
N VAL A 191 10.89 -3.32 -6.78
CA VAL A 191 10.70 -4.75 -7.02
C VAL A 191 9.82 -4.94 -8.27
N VAL A 192 10.12 -5.98 -9.03
CA VAL A 192 9.37 -6.33 -10.26
C VAL A 192 7.95 -6.80 -9.94
N ALA A 193 7.05 -6.67 -10.92
CA ALA A 193 5.69 -7.20 -10.82
C ALA A 193 5.71 -8.72 -10.52
N GLY A 194 4.74 -9.18 -9.72
CA GLY A 194 4.60 -10.60 -9.34
C GLY A 194 5.52 -11.06 -8.21
N ALA A 195 6.39 -10.19 -7.69
CA ALA A 195 7.18 -10.50 -6.51
C ALA A 195 6.31 -10.61 -5.26
N THR A 196 6.67 -11.55 -4.38
CA THR A 196 5.93 -11.85 -3.16
C THR A 196 6.85 -11.70 -1.96
N ILE A 197 6.27 -11.37 -0.81
CA ILE A 197 6.98 -11.38 0.46
C ILE A 197 6.68 -12.71 1.13
N GLN A 198 7.75 -13.45 1.40
CA GLN A 198 7.70 -14.73 2.07
C GLN A 198 8.43 -14.65 3.39
N LEU A 199 7.99 -15.46 4.34
CA LEU A 199 8.65 -15.58 5.63
C LEU A 199 9.55 -16.80 5.60
N MET A 200 10.85 -16.55 5.64
CA MET A 200 11.88 -17.57 5.55
C MET A 200 12.32 -18.02 6.94
N THR A 201 12.48 -19.33 7.13
CA THR A 201 13.23 -19.94 8.23
C THR A 201 14.52 -20.55 7.69
N PRO A 202 15.50 -20.89 8.56
CA PRO A 202 16.61 -21.75 8.18
C PRO A 202 16.19 -23.10 7.59
N LYS A 203 14.97 -23.58 7.86
CA LYS A 203 14.40 -24.82 7.33
C LYS A 203 13.62 -24.65 6.01
N GLY A 204 13.42 -23.41 5.54
CA GLY A 204 12.65 -23.10 4.32
C GLY A 204 11.55 -22.06 4.51
N ALA A 205 10.80 -21.79 3.44
CA ALA A 205 9.70 -20.81 3.43
C ALA A 205 8.48 -21.34 4.18
N ILE A 206 7.89 -20.53 5.05
CA ILE A 206 6.63 -20.90 5.69
C ILE A 206 5.50 -20.87 4.65
N ASN A 207 4.49 -21.71 4.87
CA ASN A 207 3.19 -21.62 4.22
C ASN A 207 2.37 -20.37 4.62
N TRP A 208 2.93 -19.18 4.46
CA TRP A 208 2.25 -17.89 4.60
C TRP A 208 2.98 -16.84 3.75
N ALA A 209 2.24 -16.08 2.96
CA ALA A 209 2.81 -15.05 2.09
C ALA A 209 1.95 -13.78 2.04
N LEU A 210 2.63 -12.69 1.70
CA LEU A 210 2.04 -11.42 1.35
C LEU A 210 2.31 -11.18 -0.14
N ILE A 211 1.24 -11.13 -0.94
CA ILE A 211 1.31 -11.06 -2.40
C ILE A 211 0.63 -9.75 -2.81
N PRO A 212 1.41 -8.68 -3.03
CA PRO A 212 0.86 -7.44 -3.54
C PRO A 212 0.63 -7.54 -5.05
N TYR A 213 -0.46 -6.96 -5.52
CA TYR A 213 -0.81 -6.88 -6.93
C TYR A 213 -1.21 -5.44 -7.27
N VAL A 214 -0.42 -4.80 -8.14
CA VAL A 214 -0.64 -3.41 -8.55
C VAL A 214 -1.48 -3.38 -9.83
N HIS A 215 -2.65 -2.77 -9.74
CA HIS A 215 -3.51 -2.45 -10.88
C HIS A 215 -3.05 -1.13 -11.49
N LEU A 216 -2.65 -1.17 -12.76
CA LEU A 216 -2.25 0.01 -13.52
C LEU A 216 -3.46 0.63 -14.24
N PRO A 217 -3.49 1.96 -14.40
CA PRO A 217 -4.54 2.62 -15.15
C PRO A 217 -4.43 2.25 -16.62
N GLY A 218 -5.58 2.14 -17.29
CA GLY A 218 -5.62 1.84 -18.72
C GLY A 218 -4.81 2.87 -19.53
N THR A 219 -3.95 2.41 -20.43
CA THR A 219 -3.09 3.26 -21.26
C THR A 219 -3.86 4.32 -22.06
N LYS A 220 -5.09 4.01 -22.48
CA LYS A 220 -6.00 4.96 -23.16
C LYS A 220 -6.43 6.11 -22.25
N LEU A 221 -6.73 5.81 -20.99
CA LEU A 221 -7.15 6.78 -19.98
C LEU A 221 -5.98 7.72 -19.65
N MET A 222 -4.79 7.17 -19.39
CA MET A 222 -3.59 7.97 -19.11
C MET A 222 -3.23 8.90 -20.27
N ARG A 223 -3.37 8.46 -21.53
CA ARG A 223 -3.18 9.33 -22.69
C ARG A 223 -4.23 10.43 -22.80
N ALA A 224 -5.46 10.18 -22.37
CA ALA A 224 -6.50 11.21 -22.35
C ALA A 224 -6.20 12.27 -21.28
N PHE A 225 -5.75 11.84 -20.10
CA PHE A 225 -5.31 12.73 -19.04
C PHE A 225 -4.09 13.57 -19.41
N GLU A 226 -3.08 12.96 -20.03
CA GLU A 226 -1.90 13.71 -20.51
C GLU A 226 -2.29 14.79 -21.53
N ARG A 227 -3.23 14.50 -22.43
CA ARG A 227 -3.76 15.52 -23.36
C ARG A 227 -4.51 16.64 -22.64
N ALA A 228 -5.35 16.31 -21.65
CA ALA A 228 -6.05 17.32 -20.85
C ALA A 228 -5.06 18.24 -20.12
N LEU A 229 -3.97 17.67 -19.57
CA LEU A 229 -2.89 18.45 -18.96
C LEU A 229 -2.19 19.37 -19.99
N GLU A 230 -1.92 18.87 -21.20
CA GLU A 230 -1.34 19.68 -22.28
C GLU A 230 -2.24 20.84 -22.71
N ASP A 231 -3.55 20.63 -22.73
CA ASP A 231 -4.53 21.67 -23.08
C ASP A 231 -4.60 22.78 -22.00
N GLU A 232 -4.52 22.41 -20.70
CA GLU A 232 -4.62 23.36 -19.58
C GLU A 232 -3.29 24.05 -19.20
N PHE A 233 -2.18 23.34 -19.31
CA PHE A 233 -0.85 23.80 -18.88
C PHE A 233 0.09 24.14 -20.04
N GLY A 234 -0.29 23.79 -21.28
CA GLY A 234 0.48 24.03 -22.49
C GLY A 234 1.48 22.92 -22.81
N THR A 235 2.08 23.02 -24.00
CA THR A 235 3.09 22.11 -24.53
C THR A 235 4.43 22.84 -24.75
N PRO A 236 5.58 22.24 -24.38
CA PRO A 236 5.74 20.94 -23.71
C PRO A 236 5.31 20.97 -22.24
N LEU A 237 4.80 19.83 -21.75
CA LEU A 237 4.32 19.70 -20.38
C LEU A 237 5.48 19.60 -19.38
N ASP A 238 5.57 20.53 -18.44
CA ASP A 238 6.50 20.46 -17.31
C ASP A 238 5.81 19.88 -16.07
N LYS A 239 5.78 18.54 -16.00
CA LYS A 239 5.11 17.79 -14.92
C LYS A 239 5.68 18.15 -13.53
N LYS A 240 6.99 18.38 -13.43
CA LYS A 240 7.66 18.73 -12.17
C LYS A 240 7.24 20.11 -11.68
N ALA A 241 7.18 21.09 -12.58
CA ALA A 241 6.69 22.43 -12.23
C ALA A 241 5.22 22.39 -11.78
N ILE A 242 4.38 21.59 -12.42
CA ILE A 242 2.96 21.44 -12.02
C ILE A 242 2.86 20.86 -10.60
N MET A 243 3.58 19.77 -10.31
CA MET A 243 3.60 19.15 -8.97
C MET A 243 4.11 20.12 -7.89
N ALA A 244 5.19 20.85 -8.17
CA ALA A 244 5.76 21.83 -7.24
C ALA A 244 4.77 22.98 -6.92
N ASN A 245 3.97 23.39 -7.91
CA ASN A 245 3.00 24.46 -7.78
C ASN A 245 1.58 23.98 -7.43
N ALA A 246 1.36 22.69 -7.14
CA ALA A 246 0.06 22.13 -6.78
C ALA A 246 -0.51 22.71 -5.46
N LYS A 247 0.24 23.53 -4.71
CA LYS A 247 -0.27 24.32 -3.57
C LYS A 247 -1.03 25.58 -4.01
N ASP A 248 -0.78 26.08 -5.22
CA ASP A 248 -1.45 27.25 -5.78
C ASP A 248 -2.93 26.91 -6.12
N PRO A 249 -3.91 27.67 -5.62
CA PRO A 249 -5.33 27.45 -5.93
C PRO A 249 -5.64 27.40 -7.43
N HIS A 250 -4.99 28.21 -8.26
CA HIS A 250 -5.24 28.24 -9.70
C HIS A 250 -4.73 26.97 -10.40
N VAL A 251 -3.57 26.47 -9.97
CA VAL A 251 -3.03 25.18 -10.46
C VAL A 251 -3.93 24.03 -10.03
N ARG A 252 -4.45 24.06 -8.79
CA ARG A 252 -5.39 23.06 -8.29
C ARG A 252 -6.70 23.04 -9.08
N ASP A 253 -7.25 24.20 -9.41
CA ASP A 253 -8.46 24.29 -10.21
C ASP A 253 -8.25 23.67 -11.59
N LYS A 254 -7.14 23.98 -12.27
CA LYS A 254 -6.78 23.34 -13.54
C LYS A 254 -6.59 21.82 -13.44
N LEU A 255 -5.93 21.36 -12.37
CA LEU A 255 -5.75 19.92 -12.12
C LEU A 255 -7.10 19.22 -11.90
N ARG A 256 -8.03 19.84 -11.18
CA ARG A 256 -9.40 19.35 -11.02
C ARG A 256 -10.09 19.23 -12.38
N ASP A 257 -9.98 20.25 -13.23
CA ASP A 257 -10.64 20.24 -14.55
C ASP A 257 -10.07 19.13 -15.46
N CYS A 258 -8.79 18.79 -15.32
CA CYS A 258 -8.18 17.64 -16.00
C CYS A 258 -8.65 16.28 -15.47
N TYR A 259 -9.15 16.20 -14.23
CA TYR A 259 -9.55 14.94 -13.60
C TYR A 259 -10.81 14.34 -14.21
N ASP A 260 -11.69 15.12 -14.81
CA ASP A 260 -12.88 14.61 -15.50
C ASP A 260 -12.52 13.63 -16.64
N ALA A 261 -11.33 13.77 -17.23
CA ALA A 261 -10.80 12.82 -18.22
C ALA A 261 -10.46 11.44 -17.62
N LEU A 262 -10.24 11.37 -16.30
CA LEU A 262 -9.95 10.18 -15.52
C LEU A 262 -11.19 9.56 -14.88
N TRP A 263 -12.22 10.36 -14.60
CA TRP A 263 -13.41 9.99 -13.81
C TRP A 263 -14.21 8.78 -14.33
N LEU A 264 -14.02 8.38 -15.59
CA LEU A 264 -14.67 7.20 -16.15
C LEU A 264 -14.13 5.88 -15.57
N ASP A 265 -12.96 5.87 -14.94
CA ASP A 265 -12.36 4.70 -14.31
C ASP A 265 -11.93 5.02 -12.88
N HIS A 266 -12.59 4.39 -11.90
CA HIS A 266 -12.29 4.60 -10.47
C HIS A 266 -10.95 3.96 -10.04
N ASN A 267 -10.27 3.22 -10.92
CA ASN A 267 -9.06 2.46 -10.61
C ASN A 267 -7.79 3.13 -11.20
N LEU A 268 -7.45 4.33 -10.73
CA LEU A 268 -6.28 5.07 -11.23
C LEU A 268 -4.96 4.33 -10.98
N VAL A 269 -4.64 4.05 -9.73
CA VAL A 269 -3.56 3.14 -9.34
C VAL A 269 -4.03 2.58 -8.02
N THR A 270 -4.14 1.26 -7.91
CA THR A 270 -4.52 0.63 -6.65
C THR A 270 -3.77 -0.68 -6.52
N MET A 271 -3.21 -0.94 -5.34
CA MET A 271 -2.56 -2.20 -5.03
C MET A 271 -3.48 -3.02 -4.13
N THR A 272 -3.83 -4.24 -4.55
CA THR A 272 -4.45 -5.23 -3.65
C THR A 272 -3.37 -6.08 -2.98
N LEU A 273 -3.65 -6.62 -1.80
CA LEU A 273 -2.71 -7.46 -1.07
C LEU A 273 -3.42 -8.75 -0.64
N TYR A 274 -2.98 -9.88 -1.19
CA TYR A 274 -3.32 -11.16 -0.62
C TYR A 274 -2.41 -11.44 0.59
N CYS A 275 -3.02 -11.88 1.69
CA CYS A 275 -2.32 -12.29 2.89
C CYS A 275 -2.87 -13.65 3.36
N GLY A 276 -2.09 -14.70 3.25
CA GLY A 276 -2.60 -16.02 3.57
C GLY A 276 -1.66 -17.18 3.24
N PRO A 277 -2.14 -18.42 3.47
CA PRO A 277 -1.36 -19.62 3.18
C PRO A 277 -1.31 -19.92 1.68
N LEU A 278 -0.11 -20.25 1.20
CA LEU A 278 0.13 -20.60 -0.21
C LEU A 278 -0.44 -21.96 -0.61
N ALA A 279 -0.46 -22.90 0.34
CA ALA A 279 -1.04 -24.23 0.22
C ALA A 279 -2.19 -24.39 1.21
N SER A 280 -3.28 -25.00 0.75
CA SER A 280 -4.44 -25.28 1.60
C SER A 280 -4.07 -26.26 2.72
N LYS A 281 -4.13 -25.81 3.97
CA LYS A 281 -3.98 -26.66 5.16
C LYS A 281 -5.17 -26.47 6.08
N ARG A 282 -5.54 -27.52 6.83
CA ARG A 282 -6.52 -27.39 7.91
C ARG A 282 -5.86 -26.77 9.12
N GLY A 283 -6.58 -25.90 9.80
CA GLY A 283 -6.17 -25.39 11.09
C GLY A 283 -7.33 -24.74 11.84
N LYS A 284 -7.03 -24.31 13.06
CA LYS A 284 -7.99 -23.65 13.93
C LYS A 284 -8.14 -22.19 13.53
N VAL A 285 -9.33 -21.81 13.11
CA VAL A 285 -9.68 -20.41 12.85
C VAL A 285 -10.51 -19.91 14.02
N SER A 286 -10.22 -18.71 14.50
CA SER A 286 -11.00 -18.04 15.55
C SER A 286 -11.37 -16.66 15.05
N LEU A 287 -12.68 -16.40 14.95
CA LEU A 287 -13.21 -15.10 14.57
C LEU A 287 -13.77 -14.42 15.82
N SER A 288 -13.35 -13.19 16.04
CA SER A 288 -13.80 -12.35 17.15
C SER A 288 -14.49 -11.11 16.57
N ARG A 289 -15.78 -10.94 16.87
CA ARG A 289 -16.52 -9.69 16.66
C ARG A 289 -16.92 -9.15 18.03
N TYR A 290 -17.25 -7.85 18.14
CA TYR A 290 -17.51 -7.14 19.40
C TYR A 290 -18.40 -7.87 20.44
N HIS A 291 -19.23 -8.84 20.03
CA HIS A 291 -20.08 -9.66 20.92
C HIS A 291 -20.06 -11.18 20.67
N PHE A 292 -19.23 -11.68 19.75
CA PHE A 292 -19.25 -13.09 19.36
C PHE A 292 -17.84 -13.63 19.15
N HIS A 293 -17.58 -14.79 19.74
CA HIS A 293 -16.37 -15.57 19.54
C HIS A 293 -16.73 -16.96 19.04
N ASP A 294 -16.39 -17.22 17.78
CA ASP A 294 -16.60 -18.51 17.17
C ASP A 294 -15.22 -19.12 16.82
N SER A 295 -15.07 -20.42 17.09
CA SER A 295 -13.86 -21.16 16.72
C SER A 295 -14.20 -22.49 16.10
N TRP A 296 -13.58 -22.82 14.97
CA TRP A 296 -13.82 -24.06 14.26
C TRP A 296 -12.57 -24.50 13.49
N GLU A 297 -12.55 -25.77 13.10
CA GLU A 297 -11.51 -26.30 12.20
C GLU A 297 -11.99 -26.21 10.75
N GLN A 298 -11.17 -25.62 9.89
CA GLN A 298 -11.44 -25.56 8.46
C GLN A 298 -10.14 -25.43 7.67
N ALA A 299 -10.24 -25.51 6.34
CA ALA A 299 -9.15 -25.03 5.48
C ALA A 299 -8.88 -23.55 5.79
N ILE A 300 -7.64 -23.23 6.11
CA ILE A 300 -7.20 -21.85 6.34
C ILE A 300 -7.22 -21.14 4.98
N GLY A 301 -8.03 -20.10 4.86
CA GLY A 301 -8.08 -19.21 3.70
C GLY A 301 -7.18 -17.99 3.88
N GLY A 302 -6.90 -17.31 2.77
CA GLY A 302 -6.25 -16.00 2.79
C GLY A 302 -7.25 -14.84 2.84
N TRP A 303 -6.74 -13.67 3.20
CA TRP A 303 -7.45 -12.41 3.17
C TRP A 303 -7.00 -11.64 1.94
N MET A 304 -7.95 -11.10 1.20
CA MET A 304 -7.67 -10.17 0.11
C MET A 304 -8.00 -8.78 0.63
N LEU A 305 -6.96 -7.98 0.80
CA LEU A 305 -7.07 -6.59 1.18
C LEU A 305 -7.11 -5.78 -0.10
N THR A 306 -8.12 -4.94 -0.22
CA THR A 306 -8.34 -4.11 -1.39
C THR A 306 -8.51 -2.68 -0.92
N GLY A 307 -7.85 -1.73 -1.57
CA GLY A 307 -8.28 -0.33 -1.53
C GLY A 307 -9.62 -0.17 -2.26
N ASP A 308 -9.86 1.01 -2.84
CA ASP A 308 -11.08 1.31 -3.62
C ASP A 308 -11.20 0.53 -4.95
N ALA A 309 -10.49 -0.60 -5.09
CA ALA A 309 -10.42 -1.39 -6.31
C ALA A 309 -11.80 -1.92 -6.72
N CYS A 310 -12.34 -1.39 -7.81
CA CYS A 310 -13.54 -1.94 -8.44
C CYS A 310 -13.18 -3.21 -9.21
N TRP A 311 -13.50 -4.38 -8.64
CA TRP A 311 -13.34 -5.67 -9.32
C TRP A 311 -14.44 -5.84 -10.37
N PHE A 312 -14.12 -5.64 -11.65
CA PHE A 312 -15.00 -6.03 -12.77
C PHE A 312 -14.52 -7.37 -13.34
N PRO A 313 -15.16 -8.51 -13.02
CA PRO A 313 -14.76 -9.79 -13.58
C PRO A 313 -15.18 -9.84 -15.05
N ARG A 314 -14.23 -9.61 -15.98
CA ARG A 314 -14.37 -10.13 -17.34
C ARG A 314 -13.71 -11.49 -17.41
N GLY A 315 -14.49 -12.52 -17.08
CA GLY A 315 -14.29 -13.87 -17.62
C GLY A 315 -13.08 -14.64 -17.14
N THR A 316 -12.99 -14.94 -15.85
CA THR A 316 -12.38 -16.18 -15.34
C THR A 316 -13.14 -16.62 -14.09
N GLU A 317 -13.28 -17.93 -13.91
CA GLU A 317 -14.11 -18.54 -12.87
C GLU A 317 -13.73 -18.09 -11.45
N PRO A 318 -14.71 -17.88 -10.55
CA PRO A 318 -14.44 -17.35 -9.22
C PRO A 318 -13.73 -18.39 -8.37
N VAL A 319 -12.55 -18.02 -7.84
CA VAL A 319 -11.96 -18.70 -6.69
C VAL A 319 -12.91 -18.52 -5.51
N ARG A 320 -13.78 -19.53 -5.33
CA ARG A 320 -14.78 -19.61 -4.27
C ARG A 320 -14.10 -19.75 -2.91
N ARG A 321 -13.96 -18.63 -2.20
CA ARG A 321 -14.20 -18.39 -0.77
C ARG A 321 -13.33 -17.21 -0.33
N ILE A 322 -13.77 -16.02 -0.73
CA ILE A 322 -13.37 -14.79 -0.06
C ILE A 322 -14.30 -14.66 1.14
N ILE A 323 -13.74 -14.64 2.35
CA ILE A 323 -14.49 -14.23 3.54
C ILE A 323 -14.60 -12.71 3.44
N SER A 324 -15.55 -12.24 2.64
CA SER A 324 -16.06 -10.88 2.76
C SER A 324 -16.86 -10.83 4.05
N ILE A 325 -16.38 -10.07 5.03
CA ILE A 325 -17.20 -9.68 6.17
C ILE A 325 -18.04 -8.50 5.69
N GLU A 326 -19.18 -8.80 5.07
CA GLU A 326 -20.30 -7.86 5.10
C GLU A 326 -20.91 -7.93 6.50
N ASN A 327 -21.19 -6.74 7.05
CA ASN A 327 -21.68 -6.53 8.42
C ASN A 327 -22.95 -7.33 8.74
#